data_AF-A0A382EB67-F1
#
_entry.id   AF-A0A382EB67-F1
#
_cell.length_a   1.000
_cell.length_b   1.000
_cell.length_c   1.000
_cell.angle_alpha   90.00
_cell.angle_beta   90.00
_cell.angle_gamma   90.00
#
_symmetry.space_group_name_H-M   'P 1'
#
loop_
_entity.id
_entity.type
_entity.pdbx_description
1 polymer ?
#
loop_
_entity_poly.entity_id
_entity_poly.type
_entity_poly.pdbx_seq_one_letter_code
_entity_poly.pdbx_strand_id
1 'polypeptide(L)'
;KETGILMLCEAIEAAVRSLKNPDIIKIEAMINKIIKYRIDEGQLDKCPLTLDELKKIKGTVDGNTGMLPVLRGIYHIRIEYPDSEKEKSEKSQQL
;
A
#
# COMPACT_ATOMS: atom_id res chain seq x y z
N LYS A 1 -13.42 -2.66 -17.14
CA LYS A 1 -12.34 -3.05 -16.20
C LYS A 1 -11.93 -1.86 -15.33
N GLU A 2 -11.69 -0.75 -16.00
CA GLU A 2 -11.37 0.60 -15.55
C GLU A 2 -12.31 1.08 -14.43
N THR A 3 -13.62 0.84 -14.53
CA THR A 3 -14.59 1.18 -13.48
C THR A 3 -14.31 0.46 -12.17
N GLY A 4 -13.91 -0.82 -12.21
CA GLY A 4 -13.54 -1.57 -11.01
C GLY A 4 -12.25 -1.04 -10.38
N ILE A 5 -11.29 -0.60 -11.21
CA ILE A 5 -10.07 0.06 -10.75
C ILE A 5 -10.41 1.39 -10.06
N LEU A 6 -11.20 2.23 -10.72
CA LEU A 6 -11.65 3.53 -10.20
C LEU A 6 -12.36 3.37 -8.85
N MET A 7 -13.31 2.44 -8.76
CA MET A 7 -14.05 2.13 -7.53
C MET A 7 -13.11 1.74 -6.38
N LEU A 8 -12.11 0.90 -6.64
CA LEU A 8 -11.13 0.50 -5.62
C LEU A 8 -10.27 1.68 -5.18
N CYS A 9 -9.74 2.45 -6.14
CA CYS A 9 -8.90 3.60 -5.85
C CYS A 9 -9.64 4.66 -5.03
N GLU A 10 -10.89 4.97 -5.37
CA GLU A 10 -11.72 5.94 -4.63
C GLU A 10 -12.00 5.46 -3.21
N ALA A 11 -12.42 4.20 -3.04
CA ALA A 11 -12.71 3.65 -1.72
C ALA A 11 -11.47 3.61 -0.83
N ILE A 12 -10.31 3.26 -1.40
CA ILE A 12 -9.02 3.25 -0.72
C ILE A 12 -8.62 4.66 -0.28
N GLU A 13 -8.68 5.64 -1.19
CA GLU A 13 -8.33 7.03 -0.88
C GLU A 13 -9.20 7.57 0.25
N ALA A 14 -10.52 7.41 0.14
CA ALA A 14 -11.45 7.95 1.11
C ALA A 14 -11.25 7.34 2.51
N ALA A 15 -11.00 6.03 2.57
CA ALA A 15 -10.75 5.34 3.83
C ALA A 15 -9.43 5.80 4.46
N VAL A 16 -8.35 5.89 3.67
CA VAL A 16 -7.03 6.31 4.16
C VAL A 16 -7.05 7.79 4.57
N ARG A 17 -7.75 8.65 3.83
CA ARG A 17 -7.95 10.06 4.16
C ARG A 17 -8.60 10.27 5.52
N SER A 18 -9.43 9.34 5.95
CA SER A 18 -10.12 9.39 7.24
C SER A 18 -9.24 8.94 8.43
N LEU A 19 -8.05 8.39 8.19
CA LEU A 19 -7.13 7.99 9.25
C LEU A 19 -6.51 9.21 9.93
N LYS A 20 -6.65 9.30 11.26
CA LYS A 20 -6.04 10.39 12.04
C LYS A 20 -4.51 10.41 11.96
N ASN A 21 -3.89 9.23 12.07
CA ASN A 21 -2.44 9.04 12.05
C ASN A 21 -2.12 7.88 11.10
N PRO A 22 -2.05 8.14 9.79
CA PRO A 22 -1.74 7.12 8.81
C PRO A 22 -0.28 6.68 8.94
N ASP A 23 -0.08 5.36 8.92
CA ASP A 23 1.23 4.71 8.87
C ASP A 23 1.16 3.65 7.75
N ILE A 24 2.30 3.28 7.18
CA ILE A 24 2.39 2.33 6.06
C ILE A 24 1.68 1.02 6.40
N ILE A 25 1.88 0.48 7.60
CA ILE A 25 1.27 -0.79 8.01
C ILE A 25 -0.25 -0.65 8.06
N LYS A 26 -0.76 0.48 8.59
CA LYS A 26 -2.20 0.74 8.68
C LYS A 26 -2.83 0.94 7.31
N ILE A 27 -2.15 1.64 6.41
CA ILE A 27 -2.61 1.86 5.03
C ILE A 27 -2.67 0.53 4.29
N GLU A 28 -1.61 -0.27 4.35
CA GLU A 28 -1.59 -1.58 3.68
C GLU A 28 -2.72 -2.48 4.19
N ALA A 29 -2.89 -2.56 5.51
CA ALA A 29 -3.98 -3.32 6.12
C ALA A 29 -5.36 -2.81 5.66
N MET A 30 -5.53 -1.50 5.55
CA MET A 30 -6.77 -0.88 5.09
C MET A 30 -7.05 -1.20 3.62
N ILE A 31 -6.05 -1.12 2.74
CA ILE A 31 -6.20 -1.51 1.32
C ILE A 31 -6.60 -2.98 1.20
N ASN A 32 -5.91 -3.87 1.92
CA ASN A 32 -6.23 -5.30 1.91
C ASN A 32 -7.67 -5.55 2.40
N LYS A 33 -8.10 -4.86 3.46
CA LYS A 33 -9.46 -4.95 3.98
C LYS A 33 -10.50 -4.53 2.94
N ILE A 34 -10.27 -3.43 2.23
CA ILE A 34 -11.19 -2.91 1.21
C ILE A 34 -11.27 -3.87 0.03
N ILE A 35 -10.13 -4.30 -0.51
CA ILE A 35 -10.10 -5.26 -1.64
C ILE A 35 -10.83 -6.55 -1.24
N LYS A 36 -10.51 -7.10 -0.06
CA LYS A 36 -11.17 -8.31 0.45
C LYS A 36 -12.68 -8.12 0.59
N TYR A 37 -13.12 -7.01 1.19
CA TYR A 37 -14.55 -6.71 1.32
C TYR A 37 -15.26 -6.68 -0.04
N ARG A 38 -14.67 -6.05 -1.06
CA ARG A 38 -15.27 -6.00 -2.40
C ARG A 38 -15.36 -7.38 -3.07
N ILE A 39 -14.39 -8.26 -2.82
CA ILE A 39 -14.40 -9.64 -3.29
C ILE A 39 -15.47 -10.45 -2.56
N ASP A 40 -15.47 -10.40 -1.23
CA ASP A 40 -16.38 -11.19 -0.38
C ASP A 40 -17.85 -10.82 -0.64
N GLU A 41 -18.12 -9.54 -0.97
CA GLU A 41 -19.46 -9.04 -1.34
C GLU A 41 -19.83 -9.29 -2.81
N GLY A 42 -19.00 -9.99 -3.59
CA GLY A 42 -19.24 -10.29 -5.01
C GLY A 42 -19.26 -9.08 -5.95
N GLN A 43 -18.78 -7.91 -5.48
CA GLN A 43 -18.85 -6.67 -6.25
C GLN A 43 -17.91 -6.65 -7.45
N LEU A 44 -16.95 -7.57 -7.49
CA LEU A 44 -16.00 -7.74 -8.59
C LEU A 44 -16.33 -8.93 -9.51
N ASP A 45 -17.42 -9.67 -9.27
CA ASP A 45 -17.74 -10.92 -9.99
C ASP A 45 -17.89 -10.75 -11.50
N LYS A 46 -18.39 -9.59 -11.93
CA LYS A 46 -18.55 -9.21 -13.35
C LYS A 46 -17.46 -8.27 -13.85
N CYS A 47 -16.45 -8.00 -13.02
CA CYS A 47 -15.32 -7.17 -13.39
C CYS A 47 -14.17 -8.09 -13.85
N PRO A 48 -13.59 -7.90 -15.05
CA PRO A 48 -12.47 -8.71 -15.52
C PRO A 48 -11.15 -8.24 -14.87
N LEU A 49 -11.11 -8.24 -13.53
CA LEU A 49 -9.92 -7.99 -12.73
C LEU A 49 -9.42 -9.30 -12.14
N THR A 50 -8.17 -9.62 -12.42
CA THR A 50 -7.49 -10.77 -11.84
C THR A 50 -6.94 -10.45 -10.45
N LEU A 51 -6.71 -11.47 -9.63
CA LEU A 51 -6.04 -11.29 -8.33
C LEU A 51 -4.63 -10.67 -8.48
N ASP A 52 -3.94 -10.95 -9.59
CA ASP A 52 -2.65 -10.32 -9.91
C ASP A 52 -2.79 -8.81 -10.15
N GLU A 53 -3.84 -8.39 -10.85
CA GLU A 53 -4.14 -6.97 -11.05
C GLU A 53 -4.55 -6.27 -9.76
N LEU A 54 -5.28 -6.94 -8.87
CA LEU A 54 -5.57 -6.40 -7.54
C LEU A 54 -4.29 -6.18 -6.72
N LYS A 55 -3.32 -7.09 -6.81
CA LYS A 55 -1.99 -6.91 -6.19
C LYS A 55 -1.23 -5.72 -6.81
N LYS A 56 -1.31 -5.54 -8.13
CA LYS A 56 -0.72 -4.37 -8.83
C LYS A 56 -1.39 -3.06 -8.44
N ILE A 57 -2.71 -3.05 -8.28
CA ILE A 57 -3.47 -1.88 -7.79
C ILE A 57 -3.04 -1.53 -6.37
N LYS A 58 -2.88 -2.52 -5.48
CA LYS A 58 -2.32 -2.28 -4.13
C LYS A 58 -0.91 -1.70 -4.21
N GLY A 59 -0.04 -2.30 -5.02
CA GLY A 59 1.39 -1.98 -5.04
C GLY A 59 2.14 -2.60 -3.85
N THR A 60 3.41 -2.21 -3.70
CA THR A 60 4.29 -2.61 -2.60
C THR A 60 4.91 -1.38 -1.94
N VAL A 61 5.39 -1.53 -0.70
CA VAL A 61 5.99 -0.44 0.07
C VAL A 61 7.25 0.12 -0.62
N ASP A 62 8.09 -0.78 -1.12
CA ASP A 62 9.33 -0.43 -1.85
C ASP A 62 9.10 -0.15 -3.35
N GLY A 63 7.86 -0.24 -3.80
CA GLY A 63 7.48 -0.01 -5.19
C GLY A 63 7.29 1.47 -5.53
N ASN A 64 7.15 1.73 -6.83
CA ASN A 64 6.82 3.05 -7.39
C ASN A 64 5.48 3.09 -8.11
N THR A 65 4.70 2.01 -8.05
CA THR A 65 3.40 1.86 -8.72
C THR A 65 2.34 1.31 -7.75
N GLY A 66 1.08 1.59 -8.04
CA GLY A 66 -0.05 1.20 -7.20
C GLY A 66 -0.40 2.23 -6.12
N MET A 67 -1.36 1.87 -5.27
CA MET A 67 -1.93 2.79 -4.29
C MET A 67 -1.02 3.06 -3.10
N LEU A 68 -0.24 2.08 -2.64
CA LEU A 68 0.68 2.25 -1.52
C LEU A 68 1.69 3.41 -1.75
N PRO A 69 2.47 3.44 -2.86
CA PRO A 69 3.39 4.54 -3.12
C PRO A 69 2.71 5.90 -3.32
N VAL A 70 1.52 5.91 -3.94
CA VAL A 70 0.73 7.14 -4.15
C VAL A 70 0.26 7.74 -2.84
N LEU A 71 -0.35 6.93 -1.97
CA LEU A 71 -0.84 7.37 -0.66
C LEU A 71 0.31 7.78 0.25
N ARG A 72 1.44 7.06 0.20
CA ARG A 72 2.67 7.47 0.90
C ARG A 72 3.08 8.90 0.52
N GLY A 73 3.08 9.22 -0.77
CA GLY A 73 3.39 10.56 -1.27
C GLY A 73 2.39 11.61 -0.81
N ILE A 74 1.09 11.35 -1.00
CA ILE A 74 0.01 12.29 -0.63
C ILE A 74 0.04 12.61 0.88
N TYR A 75 0.14 11.58 1.72
CA TYR A 75 0.10 11.73 3.18
C TYR A 75 1.46 11.98 3.82
N HIS A 76 2.51 12.21 3.01
CA HIS A 76 3.85 12.57 3.47
C HIS A 76 4.44 11.54 4.45
N ILE A 77 4.09 10.27 4.26
CA ILE A 77 4.55 9.18 5.13
C ILE A 77 5.98 8.86 4.72
N ARG A 78 6.94 9.39 5.47
CA ARG A 78 8.35 9.06 5.25
C ARG A 78 8.59 7.65 5.75
N ILE A 79 9.11 6.80 4.87
CA ILE A 79 9.74 5.56 5.28
C ILE A 79 11.10 5.99 5.85
N GLU A 80 11.29 5.79 7.15
CA GLU A 80 12.62 5.81 7.71
C GLU A 80 13.33 4.59 7.11
N TYR A 81 14.24 4.84 6.16
CA TYR A 81 15.07 3.75 5.67
C TYR A 81 15.77 3.16 6.89
N PRO A 82 15.78 1.83 7.07
CA PRO A 82 16.63 1.24 8.08
C PRO A 82 18.05 1.70 7.72
N ASP A 83 18.58 2.64 8.51
CA ASP A 83 19.96 3.08 8.40
C ASP A 83 20.76 1.81 8.28
N SER A 84 21.50 1.69 7.18
CA SER A 84 22.33 0.56 6.84
C SER A 84 23.02 0.00 8.10
N GLU A 85 22.47 -1.06 8.68
CA GLU A 85 23.10 -1.87 9.73
C GLU A 85 24.29 -2.67 9.16
N LYS A 86 24.99 -2.10 8.19
CA LYS A 86 26.23 -2.60 7.62
C LYS A 86 27.45 -1.74 7.96
N GLU A 87 27.30 -0.59 8.62
CA GLU A 87 28.47 0.26 8.95
C GLU A 87 28.92 0.21 10.42
N LYS A 88 28.26 -0.55 11.30
CA LYS A 88 28.67 -0.65 12.72
C LYS A 88 29.57 -1.85 13.06
N SER A 89 29.86 -2.76 12.13
CA SER A 89 30.73 -3.92 12.42
C SER A 89 32.21 -3.74 12.08
N GLU A 90 32.64 -2.66 11.42
CA GLU A 90 34.05 -2.50 10.99
C GLU A 90 34.91 -1.61 11.89
N LYS A 91 34.34 -0.87 12.85
CA LYS A 91 35.10 0.02 13.76
C LYS A 91 35.49 -0.58 15.12
N SER A 92 35.23 -1.86 15.37
CA SER A 92 35.55 -2.51 16.66
C SER A 92 36.71 -3.50 16.61
N GLN A 93 37.45 -3.58 15.49
CA GLN A 93 38.66 -4.42 15.36
C GLN A 93 39.97 -3.62 15.20
N GLN A 94 39.93 -2.30 15.38
CA GLN A 94 41.13 -1.46 15.50
C GLN A 94 41.03 -0.63 16.78
N LEU A 95 41.17 -1.31 17.92
CA LEU A 95 41.55 -0.73 19.21
C LEU A 95 42.41 -1.75 19.95
#